data_AF-A0A3C1YU97-F1
#
_entry.id   AF-A0A3C1YU97-F1
#
_cell.length_a   1.000
_cell.length_b   1.000
_cell.length_c   1.000
_cell.angle_alpha   90.00
_cell.angle_beta   90.00
_cell.angle_gamma   90.00
#
_symmetry.space_group_name_H-M   'P 1'
#
loop_
_entity.id
_entity.type
_entity.pdbx_description
1 polymer ?
#
loop_
_entity_poly.entity_id
_entity_poly.type
_entity_poly.pdbx_seq_one_letter_code
_entity_poly.pdbx_strand_id
1 'polypeptide(L)'
;MNQLSVVNLRRTRYAETWELQKRIFSARQNHRIGDILLLTEHDPVFTLGKGADGNHLLANDDELNEKKIDMFWIDRGGDVTFHGPGQIVGYPIIDLSLHYNDIHRYLRDLEQMIINVIGEYGIVGEREKEFTGVWV
;
A
#
# COMPACT_ATOMS: atom_id res chain seq x y z
N MET A 1 -8.94 23.70 3.07
CA MET A 1 -8.84 22.23 2.97
C MET A 1 -7.94 21.93 1.79
N ASN A 2 -6.81 21.24 1.98
CA ASN A 2 -6.04 20.75 0.85
C ASN A 2 -6.87 19.70 0.10
N GLN A 3 -7.00 19.87 -1.21
CA GLN A 3 -7.76 18.95 -2.05
C GLN A 3 -6.94 17.69 -2.30
N LEU A 4 -7.44 16.53 -1.84
CA LEU A 4 -6.84 15.23 -2.15
C LEU A 4 -7.20 14.84 -3.59
N SER A 5 -6.20 14.69 -4.45
CA SER A 5 -6.42 14.21 -5.82
C SER A 5 -6.40 12.69 -5.86
N VAL A 6 -7.40 12.06 -6.48
CA VAL A 6 -7.48 10.60 -6.61
C VAL A 6 -7.19 10.20 -8.04
N VAL A 7 -6.25 9.26 -8.23
CA VAL A 7 -5.87 8.75 -9.56
C VAL A 7 -6.01 7.24 -9.58
N ASN A 8 -6.86 6.73 -10.47
CA ASN A 8 -7.00 5.29 -10.71
C ASN A 8 -6.09 4.88 -11.88
N LEU A 9 -5.02 4.14 -11.57
CA LEU A 9 -4.02 3.65 -12.53
C LEU A 9 -4.44 2.36 -13.23
N ARG A 10 -5.61 1.79 -12.88
CA ARG A 10 -6.07 0.47 -13.31
C ARG A 10 -5.09 -0.61 -12.86
N ARG A 11 -4.75 -1.56 -13.73
CA ARG A 11 -3.82 -2.64 -13.43
C ARG A 11 -2.43 -2.25 -13.92
N THR A 12 -1.42 -2.40 -13.06
CA THR A 12 -0.05 -1.98 -13.34
C THR A 12 0.97 -3.00 -12.88
N ARG A 13 2.15 -3.00 -13.50
CA ARG A 13 3.31 -3.68 -12.93
C ARG A 13 3.79 -2.93 -11.69
N TYR A 14 4.22 -3.66 -10.67
CA TYR A 14 4.65 -3.07 -9.40
C TYR A 14 5.75 -2.02 -9.58
N ALA A 15 6.80 -2.36 -10.35
CA ALA A 15 7.95 -1.49 -10.57
C ALA A 15 7.57 -0.12 -11.16
N GLU A 16 6.66 -0.09 -12.13
CA GLU A 16 6.22 1.14 -12.81
C GLU A 16 5.50 2.07 -11.83
N THR A 17 4.60 1.51 -11.04
CA THR A 17 3.87 2.26 -10.01
C THR A 17 4.78 2.68 -8.87
N TRP A 18 5.80 1.88 -8.53
CA TRP A 18 6.79 2.26 -7.53
C TRP A 18 7.67 3.43 -7.98
N GLU A 19 8.10 3.45 -9.24
CA GLU A 19 8.78 4.63 -9.82
C GLU A 19 7.88 5.87 -9.84
N LEU A 20 6.60 5.69 -10.19
CA LEU A 20 5.63 6.78 -10.15
C LEU A 20 5.44 7.34 -8.73
N GLN A 21 5.33 6.47 -7.72
CA GLN A 21 5.25 6.86 -6.32
C GLN A 21 6.45 7.72 -5.91
N LYS A 22 7.67 7.34 -6.29
CA LYS A 22 8.89 8.12 -5.99
C LYS A 22 8.86 9.51 -6.64
N ARG A 23 8.41 9.60 -7.90
CA ARG A 23 8.27 10.90 -8.60
C ARG A 23 7.22 11.80 -7.96
N ILE A 24 6.05 11.24 -7.62
CA ILE A 24 4.97 11.98 -6.96
C ILE A 24 5.41 12.41 -5.55
N PHE A 25 6.04 11.54 -4.79
CA PHE A 25 6.59 11.88 -3.47
C PHE A 25 7.56 13.05 -3.56
N SER A 26 8.51 13.02 -4.51
CA SER A 26 9.46 14.13 -4.72
C SER A 26 8.73 15.43 -5.09
N ALA A 27 7.78 15.38 -6.03
CA ALA A 27 7.01 16.56 -6.42
C ALA A 27 6.18 17.11 -5.24
N ARG A 28 5.59 16.23 -4.43
CA ARG A 28 4.81 16.61 -3.25
C ARG A 28 5.68 17.23 -2.17
N GLN A 29 6.80 16.61 -1.84
CA GLN A 29 7.77 17.11 -0.84
C GLN A 29 8.31 18.50 -1.22
N ASN A 30 8.47 18.76 -2.52
CA ASN A 30 8.86 20.06 -3.05
C ASN A 30 7.69 21.03 -3.27
N HIS A 31 6.50 20.72 -2.74
CA HIS A 31 5.29 21.54 -2.83
C HIS A 31 4.85 21.91 -4.25
N ARG A 32 5.22 21.09 -5.25
CA ARG A 32 4.86 21.32 -6.67
C ARG A 32 3.47 20.81 -7.02
N ILE A 33 2.93 19.91 -6.21
CA ILE A 33 1.61 19.31 -6.32
C ILE A 33 0.97 19.20 -4.92
N GLY A 34 -0.35 19.02 -4.88
CA GLY A 34 -1.09 18.70 -3.65
C GLY A 34 -1.03 17.21 -3.29
N ASP A 35 -1.73 16.84 -2.21
CA ASP A 35 -1.82 15.45 -1.74
C ASP A 35 -2.51 14.55 -2.79
N ILE A 36 -2.02 13.32 -2.95
CA ILE A 36 -2.52 12.36 -3.95
C ILE A 36 -2.81 11.00 -3.33
N LEU A 37 -3.91 10.37 -3.72
CA LEU A 37 -4.18 8.94 -3.53
C LEU A 37 -4.10 8.24 -4.89
N LEU A 38 -3.14 7.33 -5.04
CA LEU A 38 -3.12 6.40 -6.16
C LEU A 38 -3.93 5.16 -5.81
N LEU A 39 -4.78 4.71 -6.73
CA LEU A 39 -5.48 3.42 -6.66
C LEU A 39 -5.06 2.57 -7.85
N THR A 40 -4.73 1.32 -7.62
CA THR A 40 -4.31 0.37 -8.64
C THR A 40 -4.64 -1.06 -8.23
N GLU A 41 -4.57 -1.97 -9.18
CA GLU A 41 -4.32 -3.40 -8.94
C GLU A 41 -2.94 -3.73 -9.50
N HIS A 42 -2.30 -4.78 -8.99
CA HIS A 42 -1.00 -5.23 -9.51
C HIS A 42 -1.08 -6.56 -10.26
N ASP A 43 -0.18 -6.71 -11.22
CA ASP A 43 0.24 -8.06 -11.62
C ASP A 43 0.79 -8.82 -10.40
N PRO A 44 0.71 -10.16 -10.37
CA PRO A 44 1.18 -10.96 -9.24
C PRO A 44 2.60 -10.57 -8.81
N VAL A 45 2.74 -10.17 -7.54
CA VAL A 45 4.00 -9.70 -6.99
C VAL A 45 4.12 -9.99 -5.50
N PHE A 46 5.30 -10.45 -5.09
CA PHE A 46 5.70 -10.43 -3.69
C PHE A 46 6.52 -9.18 -3.40
N THR A 47 6.21 -8.51 -2.28
CA THR A 47 7.05 -7.43 -1.77
C THR A 47 7.54 -7.77 -0.37
N LEU A 48 8.82 -7.50 -0.13
CA LEU A 48 9.49 -7.76 1.14
C LEU A 48 9.83 -6.42 1.79
N GLY A 49 9.22 -6.16 2.95
CA GLY A 49 9.46 -4.93 3.71
C GLY A 49 10.76 -4.99 4.52
N LYS A 50 11.05 -3.93 5.28
CA LYS A 50 12.27 -3.80 6.10
C LYS A 50 12.40 -4.85 7.21
N GLY A 51 11.28 -5.41 7.66
CA GLY A 51 11.26 -6.45 8.69
C GLY A 51 11.29 -7.86 8.14
N ALA A 52 11.39 -8.03 6.81
CA ALA A 52 11.30 -9.33 6.19
C ALA A 52 12.59 -10.14 6.34
N ASP A 53 12.41 -11.41 6.70
CA ASP A 53 13.43 -12.44 6.49
C ASP A 53 13.16 -13.11 5.14
N GLY A 54 14.19 -13.22 4.30
CA GLY A 54 14.08 -13.92 3.01
C GLY A 54 13.63 -15.38 3.18
N ASN A 55 13.84 -15.98 4.35
CA ASN A 55 13.37 -17.32 4.69
C ASN A 55 11.85 -17.44 4.85
N HIS A 56 11.12 -16.33 4.99
CA HIS A 56 9.66 -16.35 5.08
C HIS A 56 8.98 -16.56 3.72
N LEU A 57 9.73 -16.46 2.63
CA LEU A 57 9.24 -16.83 1.32
C LEU A 57 9.42 -18.34 1.13
N LEU A 58 8.30 -19.07 1.08
CA LEU A 58 8.30 -20.51 0.85
C LEU A 58 8.57 -20.88 -0.61
N ALA A 59 8.33 -19.96 -1.54
CA ALA A 59 8.53 -20.18 -2.96
C ALA A 59 9.99 -19.90 -3.34
N ASN A 60 10.59 -20.78 -4.14
CA ASN A 60 11.92 -20.55 -4.71
C ASN A 60 11.84 -19.75 -6.03
N ASP A 61 12.99 -19.29 -6.51
CA ASP A 61 13.08 -18.46 -7.72
C ASP A 61 12.52 -19.16 -8.96
N ASP A 62 12.68 -20.48 -9.08
CA ASP A 62 12.15 -21.25 -10.23
C ASP A 62 10.62 -21.26 -10.24
N GLU A 63 9.99 -21.46 -9.07
CA GLU A 63 8.54 -21.42 -8.93
C GLU A 63 7.96 -20.02 -9.19
N LEU A 64 8.65 -18.97 -8.74
CA LEU A 64 8.26 -17.59 -9.03
C LEU A 64 8.33 -17.28 -10.53
N ASN A 65 9.40 -17.72 -11.18
CA ASN A 65 9.60 -17.53 -12.62
C ASN A 65 8.55 -18.28 -13.45
N GLU A 66 8.27 -19.55 -13.10
CA GLU A 66 7.24 -20.35 -13.78
C GLU A 66 5.85 -19.68 -13.67
N LYS A 67 5.53 -19.19 -12.47
CA LYS A 67 4.24 -18.51 -12.19
C LYS A 67 4.21 -17.05 -12.64
N LYS A 68 5.32 -16.51 -13.15
CA LYS A 68 5.48 -15.10 -13.58
C LYS A 68 5.11 -14.12 -12.47
N ILE A 69 5.59 -14.39 -11.25
CA ILE A 69 5.38 -13.54 -10.07
C ILE A 69 6.65 -12.73 -9.86
N ASP A 70 6.53 -11.40 -9.95
CA ASP A 70 7.67 -10.52 -9.68
C ASP A 70 7.97 -10.48 -8.16
N MET A 71 9.21 -10.19 -7.78
CA MET A 71 9.61 -10.04 -6.37
C MET A 71 10.45 -8.77 -6.16
N PHE A 72 10.11 -7.98 -5.13
CA PHE A 72 10.83 -6.75 -4.80
C PHE A 72 11.12 -6.59 -3.30
N TRP A 73 12.34 -6.20 -2.99
CA TRP A 73 12.71 -5.65 -1.67
C TRP A 73 12.42 -4.15 -1.64
N ILE A 74 11.69 -3.70 -0.62
CA ILE A 74 11.17 -2.33 -0.55
C ILE A 74 11.22 -1.74 0.86
N ASP A 75 11.16 -0.41 0.93
CA ASP A 75 11.34 0.34 2.17
C ASP A 75 10.10 0.48 3.07
N ARG A 76 9.09 -0.38 2.91
CA ARG A 76 7.89 -0.35 3.76
C ARG A 76 8.10 -1.09 5.08
N GLY A 77 7.30 -0.76 6.08
CA GLY A 77 7.20 -1.56 7.31
C GLY A 77 6.55 -2.94 7.05
N GLY A 78 6.71 -3.84 8.01
CA GLY A 78 6.21 -5.20 7.95
C GLY A 78 7.13 -6.16 7.18
N ASP A 79 6.64 -7.39 7.05
CA ASP A 79 7.33 -8.54 6.49
C ASP A 79 6.98 -8.70 4.98
N VAL A 80 6.87 -9.93 4.49
CA VAL A 80 6.38 -10.31 3.15
C VAL A 80 4.88 -10.00 2.99
N THR A 81 4.48 -9.54 1.81
CA THR A 81 3.07 -9.53 1.39
C THR A 81 2.93 -9.82 -0.11
N PHE A 82 1.75 -10.29 -0.51
CA PHE A 82 1.40 -10.55 -1.89
C PHE A 82 0.40 -9.51 -2.41
N HIS A 83 0.59 -9.07 -3.65
CA HIS A 83 -0.41 -8.33 -4.41
C HIS A 83 -0.71 -9.02 -5.73
N GLY A 84 -1.95 -8.90 -6.19
CA GLY A 84 -2.38 -9.50 -7.45
C GLY A 84 -3.75 -9.01 -7.90
N PRO A 85 -4.25 -9.53 -9.04
CA PRO A 85 -5.52 -9.11 -9.61
C PRO A 85 -6.70 -9.35 -8.66
N GLY A 86 -7.63 -8.40 -8.59
CA GLY A 86 -8.75 -8.40 -7.65
C GLY A 86 -8.44 -7.78 -6.29
N GLN A 87 -7.17 -7.45 -6.01
CA GLN A 87 -6.78 -6.72 -4.80
C GLN A 87 -6.57 -5.24 -5.12
N ILE A 88 -7.43 -4.37 -4.59
CA ILE A 88 -7.27 -2.92 -4.69
C ILE A 88 -6.13 -2.49 -3.77
N VAL A 89 -5.12 -1.84 -4.34
CA VAL A 89 -3.98 -1.27 -3.63
C VAL A 89 -4.08 0.25 -3.66
N GLY A 90 -3.97 0.87 -2.49
CA GLY A 90 -3.98 2.33 -2.32
C GLY A 90 -2.64 2.86 -1.83
N TYR A 91 -2.12 3.91 -2.49
CA TYR A 91 -0.92 4.63 -2.06
C TYR A 91 -1.27 6.10 -1.77
N PRO A 92 -1.63 6.44 -0.53
CA PRO A 92 -1.78 7.83 -0.12
C PRO A 92 -0.40 8.47 0.04
N ILE A 93 -0.11 9.48 -0.77
CA ILE A 93 1.11 10.29 -0.74
C ILE A 93 0.70 11.67 -0.23
N ILE A 94 0.78 11.83 1.09
CA ILE A 94 0.20 12.93 1.85
C ILE A 94 1.29 13.58 2.71
N ASP A 95 1.26 14.91 2.79
CA ASP A 95 2.06 15.64 3.76
C ASP A 95 1.33 15.72 5.10
N LEU A 96 1.70 14.83 6.01
CA LEU A 96 1.07 14.75 7.34
C LEU A 96 1.25 16.04 8.15
N SER A 97 2.32 16.82 7.93
CA SER A 97 2.56 18.06 8.69
C SER A 97 1.47 19.11 8.51
N LEU A 98 0.70 19.04 7.43
CA LEU A 98 -0.45 19.90 7.15
C LEU A 98 -1.74 19.48 7.88
N HIS A 99 -1.73 18.31 8.51
CA HIS A 99 -2.88 17.74 9.23
C HIS A 99 -2.52 17.50 10.70
N TYR A 100 -1.58 16.58 10.95
CA TYR A 100 -1.04 16.22 12.25
C TYR A 100 0.29 15.46 12.07
N ASN A 101 1.23 15.61 13.01
CA ASN A 101 2.52 14.92 12.93
C ASN A 101 2.54 13.63 13.78
N ASP A 102 1.68 12.67 13.45
CA ASP A 102 1.51 11.42 14.20
C ASP A 102 1.25 10.23 13.25
N ILE A 103 2.25 9.37 13.11
CA ILE A 103 2.17 8.18 12.25
C ILE A 103 1.24 7.11 12.79
N HIS A 104 1.11 6.97 14.11
CA HIS A 104 0.22 5.97 14.72
C HIS A 104 -1.22 6.35 14.48
N ARG A 105 -1.56 7.63 14.66
CA ARG A 105 -2.86 8.16 14.30
C ARG A 105 -3.17 7.94 12.81
N TYR A 106 -2.22 8.24 11.93
CA TYR A 106 -2.38 8.01 10.49
C TYR A 106 -2.74 6.56 10.16
N LEU A 107 -2.04 5.59 10.75
CA LEU A 107 -2.36 4.17 10.56
C LEU A 107 -3.76 3.82 11.08
N ARG A 108 -4.17 4.35 12.25
CA ARG A 108 -5.51 4.12 12.79
C ARG A 108 -6.61 4.74 11.93
N ASP A 109 -6.34 5.88 11.30
CA ASP A 109 -7.25 6.54 10.36
C ASP A 109 -7.41 5.70 9.08
N LEU A 110 -6.32 5.13 8.56
CA LEU A 110 -6.38 4.20 7.42
C LEU A 110 -7.19 2.94 7.74
N GLU A 111 -6.96 2.32 8.90
CA GLU A 111 -7.76 1.17 9.35
C GLU A 111 -9.23 1.55 9.50
N GLN A 112 -9.54 2.74 10.06
CA GLN A 112 -10.92 3.18 10.22
C GLN A 112 -11.60 3.37 8.86
N MET A 113 -10.89 3.93 7.90
CA MET A 113 -11.39 4.13 6.55
C MET A 113 -11.76 2.79 5.91
N ILE A 114 -10.90 1.77 6.04
CA ILE A 114 -11.19 0.43 5.54
C ILE A 114 -12.39 -0.21 6.26
N ILE A 115 -12.46 -0.11 7.60
CA ILE A 115 -13.60 -0.58 8.40
C ILE A 115 -14.91 0.05 7.92
N ASN A 116 -14.91 1.37 7.69
CA ASN A 116 -16.10 2.07 7.20
C ASN A 116 -16.51 1.58 5.81
N VAL A 117 -15.54 1.44 4.89
CA VAL A 117 -15.80 0.96 3.52
C VAL A 117 -16.43 -0.44 3.55
N ILE A 118 -15.85 -1.40 4.28
CA ILE A 118 -16.42 -2.76 4.32
C ILE A 118 -17.77 -2.80 5.07
N GLY A 119 -17.98 -1.88 6.02
CA GLY A 119 -19.25 -1.69 6.71
C GLY A 119 -20.40 -1.29 5.77
N GLU A 120 -20.13 -0.54 4.69
CA GLU A 120 -21.13 -0.25 3.65
C GLU A 120 -21.62 -1.51 2.92
N TYR A 121 -20.82 -2.57 2.92
CA TYR A 121 -21.18 -3.89 2.39
C TYR A 121 -21.77 -4.84 3.46
N GLY A 122 -22.02 -4.35 4.67
CA GLY A 122 -22.54 -5.15 5.78
C GLY A 122 -21.51 -6.06 6.44
N ILE A 123 -20.21 -5.84 6.18
CA ILE A 123 -19.11 -6.61 6.79
C ILE A 123 -18.63 -5.87 8.05
N VAL A 124 -18.56 -6.59 9.17
CA VAL A 124 -18.02 -6.05 10.42
C VAL A 124 -16.51 -6.23 10.44
N GLY A 125 -15.77 -5.14 10.32
CA GLY A 125 -14.31 -5.14 10.44
C GLY A 125 -13.84 -4.63 11.80
N GLU A 126 -12.76 -5.20 12.31
CA GLU A 126 -12.16 -4.81 13.58
C GLU A 126 -10.63 -4.65 13.50
N ARG A 127 -10.05 -4.17 14.60
CA ARG A 127 -8.60 -4.04 14.78
C ARG A 127 -8.16 -5.08 15.79
N GLU A 128 -7.12 -5.82 15.45
CA GLU A 128 -6.44 -6.65 16.43
C GLU A 128 -5.29 -5.88 17.07
N LYS A 129 -5.22 -5.92 18.40
CA LYS A 129 -4.24 -5.10 19.16
C LYS A 129 -2.80 -5.41 18.76
N GLU A 130 -2.52 -6.66 18.43
CA GLU A 130 -1.18 -7.16 18.11
C GLU A 130 -0.86 -7.13 16.61
N PHE A 131 -1.86 -6.98 15.75
CA PHE A 131 -1.68 -7.06 14.29
C PHE A 131 -2.21 -5.82 13.57
N THR A 132 -1.31 -5.14 12.85
CA THR A 132 -1.68 -3.97 12.04
C THR A 132 -2.54 -4.40 10.85
N GLY A 133 -3.64 -3.70 10.61
CA GLY A 133 -4.59 -4.03 9.55
C GLY A 133 -6.03 -4.10 10.05
N VAL A 134 -6.93 -4.54 9.16
CA VAL A 134 -8.35 -4.74 9.45
C VAL A 134 -8.69 -6.22 9.29
N TRP A 135 -9.43 -6.75 10.26
CA TRP A 135 -9.76 -8.17 10.41
C TRP A 135 -11.29 -8.37 10.41
N VAL A 136 -11.77 -9.54 9.98
CA VAL A 136 -13.18 -9.92 9.86
C VAL A 136 -13.36 -11.34 10.40
#